data_AF-A0A7S2WMZ1-F1
#
_entry.id   AF-A0A7S2WMZ1-F1
#
_cell.length_a   1.000
_cell.length_b   1.000
_cell.length_c   1.000
_cell.angle_alpha   90.00
_cell.angle_beta   90.00
_cell.angle_gamma   90.00
#
_symmetry.space_group_name_H-M   'P 1'
#
loop_
_entity.id
_entity.type
_entity.pdbx_description
1 polymer ?
#
loop_
_entity_poly.entity_id
_entity_poly.type
_entity_poly.pdbx_seq_one_letter_code
_entity_poly.pdbx_strand_id
1 'polypeptide(L)'
;NFYQPKAGQIFCTSCFTTTETNSTGNTGVQACKCKEGFYSPTQISGVECTKCSLNGICVGETQLPYPVQGYYLQQLVTEVQMLECTPTTACVGGPSGECFQGYTGARCGECSLDYFRL
;
A
#
# COMPACT_ATOMS: atom_id res chain seq x y z
N ASN A 1 12.27 -15.07 -8.28
CA ASN A 1 12.85 -14.11 -7.31
C ASN A 1 14.32 -13.81 -7.57
N PHE A 2 14.73 -13.74 -8.83
CA PHE A 2 16.09 -13.37 -9.20
C PHE A 2 16.05 -12.44 -10.42
N TYR A 3 17.02 -11.54 -10.54
CA TYR A 3 17.19 -10.64 -11.67
C TYR A 3 18.64 -10.65 -12.19
N GLN A 4 18.84 -10.26 -13.44
CA GLN A 4 20.15 -10.14 -14.08
C GLN A 4 20.50 -8.66 -14.23
N PRO A 5 21.41 -8.07 -13.45
CA PRO A 5 21.72 -6.64 -13.55
C PRO A 5 22.24 -6.19 -14.93
N LYS A 6 22.74 -7.12 -15.75
CA LYS A 6 23.16 -6.87 -17.13
C LYS A 6 22.67 -7.97 -18.07
N ALA A 7 22.14 -7.59 -19.23
CA ALA A 7 21.74 -8.54 -20.26
C ALA A 7 22.93 -9.42 -20.69
N GLY A 8 22.71 -10.74 -20.79
CA GLY A 8 23.75 -11.70 -21.17
C GLY A 8 24.68 -12.14 -20.03
N GLN A 9 24.40 -11.76 -18.79
CA GLN A 9 25.11 -12.23 -17.61
C GLN A 9 24.78 -13.71 -17.30
N ILE A 10 25.78 -14.47 -16.84
CA ILE A 10 25.65 -15.91 -16.54
C ILE A 10 25.15 -16.21 -15.11
N PHE A 11 25.09 -15.20 -14.23
CA PHE A 11 24.62 -15.32 -12.85
C PHE A 11 23.38 -14.45 -12.62
N CYS A 12 22.56 -14.81 -11.64
CA CYS A 12 21.37 -14.03 -11.27
C CYS A 12 21.51 -13.56 -9.82
N THR A 13 21.11 -12.32 -9.55
CA THR A 13 21.07 -11.73 -8.20
C THR A 13 19.69 -11.96 -7.59
N SER A 14 19.62 -12.34 -6.32
CA SER A 14 18.34 -12.53 -5.62
C SER A 14 17.68 -11.20 -5.30
N CYS A 15 16.35 -11.16 -5.40
CA CYS A 15 15.56 -10.09 -4.82
C CYS A 15 15.52 -10.20 -3.27
N PHE A 16 15.11 -9.13 -2.59
CA PHE A 16 14.83 -9.17 -1.15
C PHE A 16 13.74 -10.20 -0.83
N THR A 17 13.77 -10.76 0.37
CA THR A 17 12.83 -11.80 0.82
C THR A 17 11.36 -11.35 0.74
N THR A 18 11.11 -10.04 0.90
CA THR A 18 9.77 -9.41 0.85
C THR A 18 9.33 -9.00 -0.56
N THR A 19 10.14 -9.33 -1.58
CA THR A 19 9.88 -9.00 -2.99
C THR A 19 9.90 -10.23 -3.90
N GLU A 20 9.25 -10.13 -5.05
CA GLU A 20 9.20 -11.14 -6.09
C GLU A 20 9.30 -10.56 -7.50
N THR A 21 9.58 -11.43 -8.47
CA THR A 21 9.73 -11.07 -9.89
C THR A 21 8.61 -11.71 -10.68
N ASN A 22 7.82 -10.91 -11.42
CA ASN A 22 6.68 -11.42 -12.20
C ASN A 22 7.08 -12.13 -13.51
N SER A 23 8.35 -12.02 -13.93
CA SER A 23 8.85 -12.71 -15.12
C SER A 23 10.29 -13.20 -14.95
N THR A 24 10.63 -14.26 -15.68
CA THR A 24 11.98 -14.81 -15.77
C THR A 24 12.85 -13.95 -16.71
N GLY A 25 14.16 -13.87 -16.42
CA GLY A 25 15.10 -13.13 -17.27
C GLY A 25 15.05 -11.60 -17.13
N ASN A 26 14.45 -11.08 -16.06
CA ASN A 26 14.41 -9.64 -15.84
C ASN A 26 15.81 -9.03 -15.70
N THR A 27 16.06 -7.96 -16.44
CA THR A 27 17.40 -7.37 -16.55
C THR A 27 17.67 -6.24 -15.55
N GLY A 28 16.87 -6.11 -14.49
CA GLY A 28 16.99 -5.00 -13.54
C GLY A 28 16.35 -5.29 -12.19
N VAL A 29 16.91 -4.66 -11.15
CA VAL A 29 16.40 -4.76 -9.76
C VAL A 29 14.97 -4.23 -9.63
N GLN A 30 14.55 -3.34 -10.53
CA GLN A 30 13.19 -2.80 -10.63
C GLN A 30 12.12 -3.87 -10.94
N ALA A 31 12.54 -5.06 -11.35
CA ALA A 31 11.64 -6.19 -11.50
C ALA A 31 11.28 -6.86 -10.17
N CYS A 32 12.03 -6.59 -9.09
CA CYS A 32 11.70 -7.07 -7.75
C CYS A 32 10.62 -6.15 -7.16
N LYS A 33 9.38 -6.61 -7.12
CA LYS A 33 8.23 -5.86 -6.59
C LYS A 33 7.75 -6.49 -5.30
N CYS A 34 6.99 -5.76 -4.47
CA CYS A 34 6.53 -6.29 -3.20
C CYS A 34 5.59 -7.49 -3.40
N LYS A 35 5.73 -8.50 -2.54
CA LYS A 35 4.76 -9.61 -2.47
C LYS A 35 3.44 -9.12 -1.87
N GLU A 36 2.37 -9.87 -2.10
CA GLU A 36 1.12 -9.71 -1.36
C GLU A 36 1.41 -9.75 0.17
N GLY A 37 0.76 -8.87 0.93
CA GLY A 37 1.03 -8.68 2.36
C GLY A 37 2.24 -7.78 2.67
N PHE A 38 2.90 -7.22 1.65
CA PHE A 38 3.97 -6.23 1.79
C PHE A 38 3.71 -5.02 0.88
N TYR A 39 4.31 -3.87 1.21
CA TYR A 39 4.21 -2.66 0.41
C TYR A 39 5.53 -1.87 0.44
N SER A 40 5.73 -0.99 -0.55
CA SER A 40 6.87 -0.08 -0.60
C SER A 40 6.40 1.31 -0.16
N PRO A 41 6.85 1.86 0.99
CA PRO A 41 6.46 3.20 1.43
C PRO A 41 6.80 4.29 0.41
N THR A 42 7.88 4.08 -0.35
CA THR A 42 8.33 4.99 -1.41
C THR A 42 7.72 4.69 -2.77
N GLN A 43 6.92 3.63 -2.90
CA GLN A 43 6.32 3.16 -4.16
C GLN A 43 7.35 2.87 -5.26
N ILE A 44 8.59 2.57 -4.88
CA ILE A 44 9.69 2.22 -5.77
C ILE A 44 9.87 0.70 -5.74
N SER A 45 10.18 0.10 -6.90
CA SER A 45 10.57 -1.31 -7.00
C SER A 45 12.06 -1.51 -6.74
N GLY A 46 12.46 -2.74 -6.42
CA GLY A 46 13.87 -3.08 -6.20
C GLY A 46 14.42 -2.65 -4.85
N VAL A 47 13.53 -2.33 -3.90
CA VAL A 47 13.85 -2.04 -2.50
C VAL A 47 13.18 -3.07 -1.59
N GLU A 48 13.63 -3.14 -0.35
CA GLU A 48 12.96 -3.95 0.66
C GLU A 48 11.56 -3.40 0.97
N CYS A 49 10.57 -4.29 1.00
CA CYS A 49 9.19 -3.93 1.29
C CYS A 49 8.86 -4.10 2.77
N THR A 50 7.99 -3.23 3.26
CA THR A 50 7.47 -3.23 4.63
C THR A 50 6.26 -4.15 4.74
N LYS A 51 6.14 -4.85 5.86
CA LYS A 51 4.99 -5.70 6.14
C LYS A 51 3.71 -4.87 6.25
N CYS A 52 2.59 -5.40 5.73
CA CYS A 52 1.29 -4.76 5.88
C CYS A 52 0.88 -4.61 7.35
N SER A 53 0.23 -3.50 7.67
CA SER A 53 -0.43 -3.30 8.96
C SER A 53 -1.72 -4.14 9.04
N LEU A 54 -2.16 -4.50 10.25
CA LEU A 54 -3.30 -5.38 10.48
C LEU A 54 -4.62 -4.86 9.86
N ASN A 55 -4.80 -3.54 9.86
CA ASN A 55 -6.00 -2.87 9.33
C ASN A 55 -5.79 -2.36 7.89
N GLY A 56 -4.79 -2.92 7.22
CA GLY A 56 -4.40 -2.61 5.85
C GLY A 56 -4.48 -3.83 4.95
N ILE A 57 -4.84 -3.61 3.70
CA ILE A 57 -4.83 -4.61 2.63
C ILE A 57 -3.69 -4.26 1.68
N CYS A 58 -2.64 -5.07 1.68
CA CYS A 58 -1.50 -4.91 0.77
C CYS A 58 -1.62 -5.93 -0.36
N VAL A 59 -2.01 -5.46 -1.54
CA VAL A 59 -2.02 -6.29 -2.75
C VAL A 59 -0.61 -6.57 -3.29
N GLY A 60 0.40 -5.88 -2.78
CA GLY A 60 1.79 -6.01 -3.18
C GLY A 60 2.21 -4.98 -4.24
N GLU A 61 3.13 -5.39 -5.09
CA GLU A 61 3.67 -4.61 -6.20
C GLU A 61 4.38 -3.33 -5.72
N THR A 62 3.97 -2.17 -6.22
CA THR A 62 4.42 -0.84 -5.78
C THR A 62 3.27 -0.04 -5.16
N GLN A 63 2.13 -0.67 -4.93
CA GLN A 63 0.93 0.02 -4.45
C GLN A 63 1.00 0.20 -2.93
N LEU A 64 0.50 1.35 -2.47
CA LEU A 64 0.24 1.54 -1.05
C LEU A 64 -0.90 0.64 -0.59
N PRO A 65 -0.93 0.25 0.69
CA PRO A 65 -2.03 -0.52 1.24
C PRO A 65 -3.34 0.24 1.16
N TYR A 66 -4.45 -0.50 1.18
CA TYR A 66 -5.78 0.06 1.32
C TYR A 66 -6.27 -0.11 2.76
N PRO A 67 -6.93 0.88 3.37
CA PRO A 67 -7.52 0.68 4.68
C PRO A 67 -8.70 -0.30 4.59
N VAL A 68 -8.89 -1.15 5.61
CA VAL A 68 -10.15 -1.89 5.78
C VAL A 68 -11.27 -0.91 6.18
N GLN A 69 -12.53 -1.35 6.06
CA GLN A 69 -13.67 -0.57 6.53
C GLN A 69 -13.47 -0.13 7.99
N GLY A 70 -13.80 1.12 8.31
CA GLY A 70 -13.55 1.68 9.64
C GLY A 70 -12.23 2.41 9.80
N TYR A 71 -11.32 2.31 8.82
CA TYR A 71 -10.00 2.92 8.88
C TYR A 71 -9.74 3.87 7.72
N TYR A 72 -8.85 4.82 7.97
CA TYR A 72 -8.34 5.80 7.03
C TYR A 72 -6.83 5.63 6.89
N LEU A 73 -6.32 5.63 5.67
CA LEU A 73 -4.89 5.59 5.43
C LEU A 73 -4.30 7.00 5.58
N GLN A 74 -3.40 7.14 6.55
CA GLN A 74 -2.53 8.30 6.64
C GLN A 74 -1.14 7.93 6.12
N GLN A 75 -0.74 8.56 5.01
CA GLN A 75 0.61 8.41 4.48
C GLN A 75 1.56 9.40 5.17
N LEU A 76 2.62 8.87 5.77
CA LEU A 76 3.76 9.63 6.29
C LEU A 76 4.93 9.49 5.31
N VAL A 77 6.05 10.18 5.60
CA VAL A 77 7.22 10.18 4.72
C VAL A 77 7.85 8.78 4.59
N THR A 78 7.85 8.00 5.67
CA THR A 78 8.56 6.70 5.74
C THR A 78 7.64 5.51 6.01
N GLU A 79 6.37 5.74 6.29
CA GLU A 79 5.41 4.69 6.64
C GLU A 79 3.98 5.08 6.30
N VAL A 80 3.07 4.12 6.38
CA VAL A 80 1.62 4.36 6.35
C VAL A 80 1.00 3.92 7.66
N GLN A 81 0.04 4.70 8.14
CA GLN A 81 -0.72 4.42 9.35
C GLN A 81 -2.18 4.20 8.98
N MET A 82 -2.80 3.22 9.65
CA MET A 82 -4.24 2.95 9.54
C MET A 82 -4.90 3.53 10.77
N LEU A 83 -5.56 4.69 10.60
CA LEU A 83 -6.22 5.38 11.68
C LEU A 83 -7.71 5.04 11.69
N GLU A 84 -8.23 4.64 12.85
CA GLU A 84 -9.64 4.36 13.03
C GLU A 84 -10.47 5.64 12.82
N CYS A 85 -11.63 5.53 12.19
CA CYS A 85 -12.53 6.65 11.96
C CYS A 85 -13.55 6.78 13.09
N THR A 86 -14.08 7.99 13.29
CA THR A 86 -15.08 8.25 14.32
C THR A 86 -16.24 9.05 13.73
N PRO A 87 -17.42 8.41 13.51
CA PRO A 87 -17.71 6.99 13.75
C PRO A 87 -16.95 6.07 12.79
N THR A 88 -16.80 4.79 13.14
CA THR A 88 -16.11 3.81 12.28
C THR A 88 -16.80 3.68 10.92
N THR A 89 -18.13 3.80 10.87
CA THR A 89 -18.90 3.79 9.62
C THR A 89 -18.61 4.96 8.69
N ALA A 90 -17.92 6.01 9.15
CA ALA A 90 -17.58 7.16 8.31
C ALA A 90 -16.55 6.82 7.22
N CYS A 91 -15.73 5.79 7.43
CA CYS A 91 -14.73 5.35 6.46
C CYS A 91 -15.17 4.05 5.81
N VAL A 92 -15.43 4.11 4.50
CA VAL A 92 -15.82 2.94 3.69
C VAL A 92 -14.65 1.95 3.59
N GLY A 93 -13.42 2.47 3.62
CA GLY A 93 -12.21 1.71 3.36
C GLY A 93 -11.99 1.49 1.86
N GLY A 94 -11.08 0.58 1.52
CA GLY A 94 -10.80 0.20 0.13
C GLY A 94 -9.88 1.18 -0.61
N PRO A 95 -9.68 0.96 -1.92
CA PRO A 95 -8.66 1.65 -2.71
C PRO A 95 -8.92 3.14 -2.95
N SER A 96 -10.18 3.56 -2.93
CA SER A 96 -10.55 4.97 -3.07
C SER A 96 -10.40 5.75 -1.77
N GLY A 97 -10.37 5.07 -0.61
CA GLY A 97 -10.32 5.72 0.70
C GLY A 97 -11.50 6.68 0.96
N GLU A 98 -12.62 6.46 0.27
CA GLU A 98 -13.76 7.38 0.29
C GLU A 98 -14.48 7.41 1.64
N CYS A 99 -15.02 8.59 1.93
CA CYS A 99 -15.89 8.79 3.08
C CYS A 99 -17.30 8.29 2.77
N PHE A 100 -17.95 7.76 3.80
CA PHE A 100 -19.36 7.41 3.74
C PHE A 100 -20.20 8.66 3.50
N GLN A 101 -21.37 8.51 2.86
CA GLN A 101 -22.24 9.63 2.53
C GLN A 101 -22.54 10.50 3.76
N GLY A 102 -22.35 11.81 3.61
CA GLY A 102 -22.52 12.80 4.68
C GLY A 102 -21.26 13.08 5.51
N TYR A 103 -20.16 12.37 5.26
CA TYR A 103 -18.86 12.61 5.88
C TYR A 103 -17.84 13.16 4.87
N THR A 104 -16.94 14.01 5.34
CA THR A 104 -15.84 14.59 4.56
C THR A 104 -14.62 14.88 5.45
N GLY A 105 -13.59 15.48 4.86
CA GLY A 105 -12.39 15.92 5.57
C GLY A 105 -11.45 14.79 5.97
N ALA A 106 -10.44 15.12 6.76
CA ALA A 106 -9.45 14.15 7.22
C ALA A 106 -10.12 13.06 8.05
N ARG A 107 -9.84 11.78 7.74
CA ARG A 107 -10.43 10.60 8.40
C ARG A 107 -11.97 10.59 8.40
N CYS A 108 -12.59 11.28 7.43
CA CYS A 108 -14.05 11.39 7.35
C CYS A 108 -14.66 11.95 8.65
N GLY A 109 -13.92 12.84 9.31
CA GLY A 109 -14.26 13.39 10.62
C GLY A 109 -15.22 14.58 10.57
N GLU A 110 -15.47 15.14 9.39
CA GLU A 110 -16.29 16.33 9.20
C GLU A 110 -17.64 15.95 8.60
N CYS A 111 -18.67 16.76 8.85
CA CYS A 111 -19.96 16.60 8.18
C CYS A 111 -19.90 17.30 6.82
N SER A 112 -20.40 16.66 5.78
CA SER A 112 -20.66 17.33 4.50
C SER A 112 -21.72 18.43 4.68
N LEU A 113 -21.82 19.33 3.70
CA LEU A 113 -22.87 20.34 3.66
C LEU A 113 -24.25 19.66 3.84
N ASP A 114 -25.10 20.24 4.69
CA ASP A 114 -26.44 19.75 5.05
C ASP A 114 -26.51 18.50 5.95
N TYR A 115 -25.38 18.01 6.48
CA TYR A 115 -25.34 16.94 7.49
C TYR A 115 -24.95 17.48 8.86
N PHE A 116 -25.44 16.85 9.93
CA PHE A 116 -25.03 17.10 11.31
C PHE A 116 -24.90 15.79 12.08
N ARG A 117 -24.02 15.78 13.09
CA ARG A 117 -23.90 14.67 14.05
C ARG A 117 -24.97 14.86 15.14
N LEU A 118 -25.74 13.81 15.40
CA LEU A 118 -26.65 13.72 16.55
C LEU A 118 -25.87 13.38 17.82
#